data_AF-A0A7T0GZ20-F1
#
_entry.id   AF-A0A7T0GZ20-F1
#
_cell.length_a   1.000
_cell.length_b   1.000
_cell.length_c   1.000
_cell.angle_alpha   90.00
_cell.angle_beta   90.00
_cell.angle_gamma   90.00
#
_symmetry.space_group_name_H-M   'P 1'
#
loop_
_entity.id
_entity.type
_entity.pdbx_description
1 polymer ?
#
loop_
_entity_poly.entity_id
_entity_poly.type
_entity_poly.pdbx_seq_one_letter_code
_entity_poly.pdbx_strand_id
1 'polypeptide(L)'
;MDINSLIEQYGYIALVIGSVAEGETITLLGGVAAHQGLLRFPLVVTAVALGGMIGDQLLYFLGLRFGPALLLRFPKHRKKIRQAQRLIQRHPYLFVIGTRFMYGFRIIGPILIGASRLPPKIFLPLNIFGAVAWALIFTTLGYVGGEVIGPWLHTLDQHVKHWAWLILVVVAVIAVRLWLKHRDSKR
;
A
#
# COMPACT_ATOMS: atom_id res chain seq x y z
N MET A 1 -8.33 22.26 19.83
CA MET A 1 -8.21 21.90 18.40
C MET A 1 -9.15 20.74 18.17
N ASP A 2 -10.17 20.93 17.33
CA ASP A 2 -11.16 19.89 17.07
C ASP A 2 -10.53 18.74 16.27
N ILE A 3 -10.74 17.50 16.72
CA ILE A 3 -10.25 16.29 16.03
C ILE A 3 -10.64 16.29 14.54
N ASN A 4 -11.82 16.84 14.21
CA ASN A 4 -12.30 16.98 12.84
C ASN A 4 -11.38 17.86 11.97
N SER A 5 -10.89 18.99 12.52
CA SER A 5 -9.95 19.87 11.82
C SER A 5 -8.60 19.22 11.53
N LEU A 6 -8.11 18.36 12.44
CA LEU A 6 -6.90 17.58 12.22
C LEU A 6 -7.09 16.49 11.14
N ILE A 7 -8.26 15.87 11.08
CA ILE A 7 -8.60 14.85 10.07
C ILE A 7 -8.79 15.51 8.69
N GLU A 8 -9.44 16.67 8.60
CA GLU A 8 -9.57 17.39 7.34
C GLU A 8 -8.21 17.85 6.78
N GLN A 9 -7.30 18.27 7.67
CA GLN A 9 -6.00 18.84 7.26
C GLN A 9 -4.92 17.77 7.03
N TYR A 10 -4.85 16.73 7.86
CA TYR A 10 -3.82 15.69 7.79
C TYR A 10 -4.32 14.33 7.29
N GLY A 11 -5.64 14.10 7.24
CA GLY A 11 -6.22 12.82 6.84
C GLY A 11 -5.81 12.40 5.44
N TYR A 12 -5.77 13.33 4.48
CA TYR A 12 -5.32 13.03 3.11
C TYR A 12 -3.84 12.65 3.03
N ILE A 13 -2.97 13.35 3.77
CA ILE A 13 -1.53 13.04 3.80
C ILE A 13 -1.29 11.69 4.50
N ALA A 14 -2.00 11.44 5.60
CA ALA A 14 -1.98 10.16 6.28
C ALA A 14 -2.46 9.02 5.38
N LEU A 15 -3.48 9.25 4.55
CA LEU A 15 -3.92 8.28 3.55
C LEU A 15 -2.85 8.04 2.48
N VAL A 16 -2.17 9.07 1.97
CA VAL A 16 -1.09 8.89 0.99
C VAL A 16 0.06 8.07 1.59
N ILE A 17 0.60 8.52 2.72
CA ILE A 17 1.75 7.87 3.38
C ILE A 17 1.36 6.47 3.85
N GLY A 18 0.18 6.36 4.44
CA GLY A 18 -0.39 5.11 4.89
C GLY A 18 -0.57 4.12 3.75
N SER A 19 -1.13 4.53 2.62
CA SER A 19 -1.35 3.65 1.46
C SER A 19 -0.07 3.13 0.82
N VAL A 20 1.07 3.79 1.06
CA VAL A 20 2.41 3.31 0.68
C VAL A 20 2.84 2.14 1.57
N ALA A 21 2.54 2.22 2.88
CA ALA A 21 2.94 1.20 3.87
C ALA A 21 1.94 0.04 3.94
N GLU A 22 0.67 0.34 4.15
CA GLU A 22 -0.45 -0.60 4.20
C GLU A 22 -1.59 -0.06 3.34
N GLY A 23 -1.66 -0.52 2.09
CA GLY A 23 -2.68 -0.08 1.15
C GLY A 23 -4.10 -0.42 1.61
N GLU A 24 -4.36 -1.68 1.92
CA GLU A 24 -5.73 -2.21 2.07
C GLU A 24 -6.46 -1.65 3.30
N THR A 25 -5.87 -1.78 4.48
CA THR A 25 -6.43 -1.27 5.74
C THR A 25 -6.71 0.22 5.66
N ILE A 26 -5.75 1.00 5.16
CA ILE A 26 -5.82 2.46 5.13
C ILE A 26 -6.81 2.94 4.06
N THR A 27 -6.92 2.23 2.94
CA THR A 27 -7.94 2.51 1.92
C THR A 27 -9.34 2.24 2.43
N LEU A 28 -9.55 1.13 3.15
CA LEU A 28 -10.83 0.79 3.76
C LEU A 28 -11.22 1.83 4.82
N LEU A 29 -10.29 2.19 5.71
CA LEU A 29 -10.50 3.24 6.72
C LEU A 29 -10.79 4.59 6.08
N GLY A 30 -10.10 4.95 4.99
CA GLY A 30 -10.38 6.14 4.21
C GLY A 30 -11.79 6.14 3.61
N GLY A 31 -12.26 4.99 3.12
CA GLY A 31 -13.63 4.80 2.64
C GLY A 31 -14.66 4.98 3.74
N VAL A 32 -14.44 4.40 4.92
CA VAL A 32 -15.31 4.56 6.10
C VAL A 32 -15.35 6.03 6.56
N ALA A 33 -14.19 6.69 6.63
CA ALA A 33 -14.12 8.10 6.98
C ALA A 33 -14.84 9.00 5.96
N ALA A 34 -14.83 8.63 4.68
CA ALA A 34 -15.60 9.32 3.66
C ALA A 34 -17.11 9.12 3.81
N HIS A 35 -17.54 7.93 4.26
CA HIS A 35 -18.95 7.65 4.56
C HIS A 35 -19.46 8.48 5.75
N GLN A 36 -18.62 8.67 6.77
CA GLN A 36 -18.95 9.52 7.94
C GLN A 36 -18.95 11.03 7.63
N GLY A 37 -18.68 11.44 6.39
CA GLY A 37 -18.62 12.84 5.98
C GLY A 37 -17.35 13.58 6.42
N LEU A 38 -16.39 12.89 7.05
CA LEU A 38 -15.12 13.47 7.52
C LEU A 38 -14.14 13.76 6.37
N LEU A 39 -14.23 12.99 5.28
CA LEU A 39 -13.38 13.15 4.11
C LEU A 39 -14.20 13.09 2.82
N ARG A 40 -13.82 13.86 1.81
CA ARG A 40 -14.44 13.77 0.48
C ARG A 40 -13.97 12.52 -0.26
N PHE A 41 -14.91 11.67 -0.66
CA PHE A 41 -14.65 10.42 -1.38
C PHE A 41 -13.71 10.56 -2.60
N PRO A 42 -13.89 11.54 -3.51
CA PRO A 42 -12.97 11.69 -4.65
C PRO A 42 -11.52 11.99 -4.23
N LEU A 43 -11.33 12.73 -3.14
CA LEU A 43 -10.00 13.07 -2.62
C LEU A 43 -9.35 11.86 -1.93
N VAL A 44 -10.13 11.02 -1.25
CA VAL A 44 -9.65 9.75 -0.67
C VAL A 44 -9.15 8.82 -1.78
N VAL A 45 -9.96 8.60 -2.82
CA VAL A 45 -9.58 7.77 -3.97
C VAL A 45 -8.29 8.30 -4.62
N THR A 46 -8.19 9.62 -4.81
CA THR A 46 -6.99 10.24 -5.40
C THR A 46 -5.76 10.07 -4.51
N ALA A 47 -5.89 10.31 -3.20
CA ALA A 47 -4.82 10.15 -2.23
C ALA A 47 -4.29 8.71 -2.18
N VAL A 48 -5.20 7.74 -2.10
CA VAL A 48 -4.89 6.31 -2.09
C VAL A 48 -4.22 5.89 -3.41
N ALA A 49 -4.76 6.31 -4.55
CA ALA A 49 -4.21 6.00 -5.86
C ALA A 49 -2.78 6.56 -5.99
N LEU A 50 -2.53 7.79 -5.56
CA LEU A 50 -1.20 8.41 -5.56
C LEU A 50 -0.22 7.65 -4.66
N GLY A 51 -0.62 7.32 -3.42
CA GLY A 51 0.19 6.53 -2.49
C GLY A 51 0.57 5.17 -3.09
N GLY A 52 -0.42 4.45 -3.64
CA GLY A 52 -0.18 3.18 -4.32
C GLY A 52 0.74 3.31 -5.55
N MET A 53 0.53 4.35 -6.37
CA MET A 53 1.36 4.61 -7.55
C MET A 53 2.81 4.85 -7.18
N ILE A 54 3.08 5.68 -6.17
CA ILE A 54 4.44 6.01 -5.72
C ILE A 54 5.10 4.75 -5.12
N GLY A 55 4.39 4.01 -4.26
CA GLY A 55 4.91 2.77 -3.68
C GLY A 55 5.29 1.75 -4.74
N ASP A 56 4.39 1.49 -5.68
CA ASP A 56 4.61 0.50 -6.75
C ASP A 56 5.75 0.92 -7.70
N GLN A 57 5.88 2.21 -8.00
CA GLN A 57 6.99 2.73 -8.80
C GLN A 57 8.34 2.54 -8.10
N LEU A 58 8.43 2.88 -6.81
CA LEU A 58 9.65 2.68 -6.03
C LEU A 58 10.07 1.21 -6.01
N LEU A 59 9.12 0.31 -5.77
CA LEU A 59 9.35 -1.14 -5.76
C LEU A 59 9.75 -1.67 -7.15
N TYR A 60 9.13 -1.18 -8.20
CA TYR A 60 9.49 -1.52 -9.58
C TYR A 60 10.92 -1.07 -9.92
N PHE A 61 11.30 0.16 -9.58
CA PHE A 61 12.67 0.64 -9.81
C PHE A 61 13.70 -0.11 -8.99
N LEU A 62 13.35 -0.47 -7.74
CA LEU A 62 14.18 -1.32 -6.91
C LEU A 62 14.38 -2.70 -7.56
N GLY A 63 13.31 -3.30 -8.07
CA GLY A 63 13.36 -4.53 -8.84
C GLY A 63 14.19 -4.43 -10.12
N LEU A 64 14.06 -3.31 -10.85
CA LEU A 64 14.79 -3.08 -12.10
C LEU A 64 16.30 -2.97 -11.87
N ARG A 65 16.71 -2.26 -10.82
CA ARG A 65 18.13 -2.02 -10.49
C ARG A 65 18.76 -3.20 -9.74
N PHE A 66 18.08 -3.75 -8.74
CA PHE A 66 18.63 -4.77 -7.85
C PHE A 66 18.17 -6.19 -8.18
N GLY A 67 17.18 -6.39 -9.04
CA GLY A 67 16.67 -7.71 -9.43
C GLY A 67 17.75 -8.69 -9.90
N PRO A 68 18.67 -8.29 -10.80
CA PRO A 68 19.78 -9.16 -11.24
C PRO A 68 20.72 -9.56 -10.08
N ALA A 69 20.97 -8.65 -9.14
CA ALA A 69 21.78 -8.90 -7.95
C ALA A 69 21.06 -9.82 -6.95
N LEU A 70 19.74 -9.66 -6.77
CA LEU A 70 18.90 -10.53 -5.95
C LEU A 70 18.88 -11.97 -6.51
N LEU A 71 18.83 -12.10 -7.84
CA LEU A 71 18.87 -13.37 -8.57
C LEU A 71 20.20 -14.14 -8.41
N LEU A 72 21.30 -13.43 -8.14
CA LEU A 72 22.59 -14.03 -7.81
C LEU A 72 22.60 -14.64 -6.40
N ARG A 73 21.85 -14.08 -5.44
CA ARG A 73 21.73 -14.60 -4.07
C ARG A 73 20.87 -15.86 -3.95
N PHE A 74 19.96 -16.14 -4.89
CA PHE A 74 19.06 -17.31 -4.85
C PHE A 74 19.28 -18.28 -6.03
N PRO A 75 20.45 -18.95 -6.11
CA PRO A 75 20.80 -19.81 -7.24
C PRO A 75 19.83 -20.98 -7.43
N LYS A 76 19.33 -21.57 -6.33
CA LYS A 76 18.36 -22.68 -6.34
C LYS A 76 17.04 -22.34 -7.05
N HIS A 77 16.66 -21.06 -7.11
CA HIS A 77 15.36 -20.63 -7.65
C HIS A 77 15.48 -19.96 -9.03
N ARG A 78 16.70 -19.84 -9.60
CA ARG A 78 16.94 -19.16 -10.89
C ARG A 78 16.12 -19.66 -12.06
N LYS A 79 15.83 -20.97 -12.13
CA LYS A 79 15.05 -21.55 -13.24
C LYS A 79 13.58 -21.11 -13.14
N LYS A 80 12.99 -21.18 -11.94
CA LYS A 80 11.63 -20.72 -11.66
C LYS A 80 11.49 -19.21 -11.89
N ILE A 81 12.46 -18.41 -11.43
CA ILE A 81 12.37 -16.96 -11.61
C ILE A 81 12.50 -16.58 -13.10
N ARG A 82 13.40 -17.21 -13.86
CA ARG A 82 13.46 -16.99 -15.33
C ARG A 82 12.17 -17.38 -16.04
N GLN A 83 11.50 -18.44 -15.59
CA GLN A 83 10.20 -18.83 -16.14
C GLN A 83 9.11 -17.81 -15.81
N ALA A 84 9.09 -17.29 -14.58
CA ALA A 84 8.21 -16.19 -14.17
C ALA A 84 8.48 -14.90 -14.99
N GLN A 85 9.75 -14.54 -15.21
CA GLN A 85 10.13 -13.39 -16.04
C GLN A 85 9.60 -13.53 -17.48
N ARG A 86 9.71 -14.71 -18.08
CA ARG A 86 9.15 -14.96 -19.43
C ARG A 86 7.63 -14.85 -19.45
N LEU A 87 6.95 -15.35 -18.42
CA LEU A 87 5.49 -15.23 -18.31
C LEU A 87 5.04 -13.77 -18.17
N ILE A 88 5.75 -12.99 -17.34
CA ILE A 88 5.51 -11.55 -17.16
C ILE A 88 5.72 -10.80 -18.47
N GLN A 89 6.79 -11.09 -19.21
CA GLN A 89 7.04 -10.46 -20.52
C GLN A 89 6.00 -10.86 -21.57
N ARG A 90 5.45 -12.07 -21.50
CA ARG A 90 4.44 -12.56 -22.45
C ARG A 90 3.04 -11.98 -22.16
N HIS A 91 2.71 -11.72 -20.89
CA HIS A 91 1.42 -11.16 -20.48
C HIS A 91 1.57 -10.01 -19.47
N PRO A 92 2.20 -8.89 -19.85
CA PRO A 92 2.52 -7.80 -18.93
C PRO A 92 1.25 -7.16 -18.34
N TYR A 93 0.17 -7.07 -19.13
CA TYR A 93 -1.12 -6.51 -18.71
C TYR A 93 -1.72 -7.26 -17.51
N LEU A 94 -1.82 -8.59 -17.62
CA LEU A 94 -2.37 -9.46 -16.59
C LEU A 94 -1.52 -9.44 -15.32
N PHE A 95 -0.20 -9.44 -15.45
CA PHE A 95 0.69 -9.44 -14.28
C PHE A 95 0.69 -8.10 -13.56
N VAL A 96 0.75 -6.97 -14.28
CA VAL A 96 0.76 -5.64 -13.65
C VAL A 96 -0.55 -5.35 -12.92
N ILE A 97 -1.69 -5.72 -13.51
CA ILE A 97 -2.99 -5.51 -12.87
C ILE A 97 -3.24 -6.57 -11.80
N GLY A 98 -3.00 -7.85 -12.11
CA GLY A 98 -3.29 -8.96 -11.21
C GLY A 98 -2.50 -8.94 -9.90
N THR A 99 -1.23 -8.50 -9.94
CA THR A 99 -0.41 -8.38 -8.72
C THR A 99 -0.97 -7.41 -7.69
N ARG A 100 -1.89 -6.51 -8.07
CA ARG A 100 -2.55 -5.60 -7.14
C ARG A 100 -3.74 -6.17 -6.41
N PHE A 101 -4.44 -7.12 -7.03
CA PHE A 101 -5.61 -7.78 -6.43
C PHE A 101 -5.22 -8.98 -5.58
N MET A 102 -3.97 -9.43 -5.68
CA MET A 102 -3.43 -10.53 -4.89
C MET A 102 -2.75 -10.02 -3.62
N TYR A 103 -3.32 -10.36 -2.46
CA TYR A 103 -2.73 -10.05 -1.15
C TYR A 103 -1.29 -10.57 -1.04
N GLY A 104 -0.38 -9.74 -0.52
CA GLY A 104 1.05 -10.06 -0.39
C GLY A 104 1.87 -9.96 -1.69
N PHE A 105 1.24 -10.03 -2.86
CA PHE A 105 1.90 -9.82 -4.16
C PHE A 105 2.07 -8.35 -4.50
N ARG A 106 1.47 -7.42 -3.76
CA ARG A 106 1.65 -5.98 -3.95
C ARG A 106 3.09 -5.51 -3.72
N ILE A 107 3.84 -6.15 -2.83
CA ILE A 107 5.27 -5.82 -2.62
C ILE A 107 6.14 -6.60 -3.60
N ILE A 108 5.91 -7.90 -3.72
CA ILE A 108 6.76 -8.81 -4.50
C ILE A 108 6.53 -8.62 -6.01
N GLY A 109 5.30 -8.32 -6.42
CA GLY A 109 4.86 -8.20 -7.81
C GLY A 109 5.59 -7.10 -8.56
N PRO A 110 5.52 -5.83 -8.13
CA PRO A 110 6.24 -4.73 -8.78
C PRO A 110 7.76 -4.96 -8.82
N ILE A 111 8.35 -5.50 -7.74
CA ILE A 111 9.77 -5.88 -7.70
C ILE A 111 10.07 -6.94 -8.77
N LEU A 112 9.24 -7.98 -8.89
CA LEU A 112 9.43 -9.07 -9.84
C LEU A 112 9.25 -8.59 -11.29
N ILE A 113 8.29 -7.71 -11.53
CA ILE A 113 8.04 -7.07 -12.83
C ILE A 113 9.24 -6.19 -13.22
N GLY A 114 9.76 -5.39 -12.28
CA GLY A 114 10.99 -4.62 -12.46
C GLY A 114 12.19 -5.51 -12.74
N ALA A 115 12.38 -6.57 -11.96
CA ALA A 115 13.44 -7.56 -12.15
C ALA A 115 13.35 -8.30 -13.50
N SER A 116 12.16 -8.35 -14.10
CA SER A 116 11.94 -8.89 -15.45
C SER A 116 12.38 -7.96 -16.58
N ARG A 117 12.89 -6.76 -16.24
CA ARG A 117 13.27 -5.70 -17.18
C ARG A 117 12.14 -5.27 -18.12
N LEU A 118 10.89 -5.36 -17.66
CA LEU A 118 9.75 -4.81 -18.39
C LEU A 118 9.98 -3.29 -18.54
N PRO A 119 9.84 -2.69 -19.74
CA PRO A 119 10.11 -1.26 -19.90
C PRO A 119 9.12 -0.39 -19.12
N PRO A 120 9.58 0.71 -18.49
CA PRO A 120 8.75 1.56 -17.64
C PRO A 120 7.59 2.19 -18.42
N LYS A 121 7.74 2.40 -19.73
CA LYS A 121 6.70 2.92 -20.62
C LYS A 121 5.46 2.01 -20.69
N ILE A 122 5.61 0.70 -20.47
CA ILE A 122 4.49 -0.25 -20.40
C ILE A 122 3.98 -0.34 -18.97
N PHE A 123 4.89 -0.41 -18.00
CA PHE A 123 4.54 -0.54 -16.59
C PHE A 123 3.75 0.66 -16.07
N LEU A 124 4.22 1.89 -16.30
CA LEU A 124 3.64 3.12 -15.79
C LEU A 124 2.14 3.27 -16.09
N PRO A 125 1.67 3.29 -17.35
CA PRO A 125 0.25 3.49 -17.63
C PRO A 125 -0.63 2.38 -17.04
N LEU A 126 -0.18 1.12 -17.08
CA LEU A 126 -0.89 0.00 -16.45
C LEU A 126 -0.91 0.13 -14.93
N ASN A 127 0.19 0.64 -14.36
CA ASN A 127 0.30 0.92 -12.95
C ASN A 127 -0.67 2.05 -12.56
N ILE A 128 -0.84 3.09 -13.36
CA ILE A 128 -1.80 4.15 -13.07
C ILE A 128 -3.23 3.60 -13.12
N PHE A 129 -3.58 2.93 -14.21
CA PHE A 129 -4.92 2.39 -14.41
C PHE A 129 -5.31 1.39 -13.30
N GLY A 130 -4.41 0.46 -12.99
CA GLY A 130 -4.64 -0.51 -11.91
C GLY A 130 -4.71 0.14 -10.53
N ALA A 131 -3.97 1.22 -10.26
CA ALA A 131 -4.03 1.93 -8.98
C ALA A 131 -5.37 2.63 -8.80
N VAL A 132 -5.85 3.30 -9.85
CA VAL A 132 -7.14 4.00 -9.82
C VAL A 132 -8.29 3.01 -9.68
N ALA A 133 -8.29 1.93 -10.48
CA ALA A 133 -9.33 0.90 -10.41
C ALA A 133 -9.35 0.23 -9.02
N TRP A 134 -8.17 -0.12 -8.49
CA TRP A 134 -8.04 -0.69 -7.16
C TRP A 134 -8.50 0.29 -6.07
N ALA A 135 -8.06 1.54 -6.11
CA ALA A 135 -8.46 2.57 -5.16
C ALA A 135 -9.98 2.78 -5.19
N LEU A 136 -10.60 2.82 -6.37
CA LEU A 136 -12.06 2.92 -6.50
C LEU A 136 -12.76 1.73 -5.85
N ILE A 137 -12.38 0.49 -6.18
CA ILE A 137 -13.03 -0.70 -5.65
C ILE A 137 -12.91 -0.76 -4.12
N PHE A 138 -11.70 -0.64 -3.58
CA PHE A 138 -11.46 -0.78 -2.15
C PHE A 138 -11.99 0.42 -1.35
N THR A 139 -11.92 1.64 -1.87
CA THR A 139 -12.52 2.81 -1.20
C THR A 139 -14.04 2.70 -1.20
N THR A 140 -14.65 2.22 -2.30
CA THR A 140 -16.11 1.98 -2.36
C THR A 140 -16.52 0.87 -1.39
N LEU A 141 -15.76 -0.22 -1.32
CA LEU A 141 -15.97 -1.28 -0.33
C LEU A 141 -15.85 -0.76 1.10
N GLY A 142 -14.89 0.12 1.40
CA GLY A 142 -14.79 0.79 2.69
C GLY A 142 -15.96 1.72 2.97
N TYR A 143 -16.42 2.46 1.96
CA TYR A 143 -17.56 3.37 2.06
C TYR A 143 -18.87 2.63 2.36
N VAL A 144 -19.19 1.58 1.60
CA VAL A 144 -20.36 0.73 1.82
C VAL A 144 -20.20 -0.13 3.08
N GLY A 145 -18.98 -0.59 3.37
CA GLY A 145 -18.67 -1.27 4.62
C GLY A 145 -18.92 -0.39 5.84
N GLY A 146 -18.64 0.91 5.74
CA GLY A 146 -18.97 1.90 6.77
C GLY A 146 -20.47 1.96 7.10
N GLU A 147 -21.33 1.72 6.11
CA GLU A 147 -22.79 1.67 6.27
C GLU A 147 -23.24 0.43 7.06
N VAL A 148 -22.61 -0.73 6.80
CA VAL A 148 -22.91 -2.01 7.49
C VAL A 148 -22.28 -2.06 8.89
N ILE A 149 -21.12 -1.43 9.07
CA ILE A 149 -20.39 -1.41 10.33
C ILE A 149 -20.86 -0.25 11.23
N GLY A 150 -21.53 0.78 10.69
CA GLY A 150 -22.07 1.92 11.45
C GLY A 150 -22.82 1.56 12.75
N PRO A 151 -23.73 0.56 12.73
CA PRO A 151 -24.39 0.07 13.95
C PRO A 151 -23.46 -0.64 14.94
N TRP A 152 -22.40 -1.31 14.47
CA TRP A 152 -21.40 -2.00 15.29
C TRP A 152 -20.32 -1.05 15.84
N LEU A 153 -20.04 0.05 15.15
CA LEU A 153 -19.01 1.01 15.52
C LEU A 153 -19.43 1.86 16.73
N HIS A 154 -20.72 2.14 16.89
CA HIS A 154 -21.26 2.79 18.09
C HIS A 154 -21.02 1.99 19.38
N THR A 155 -20.92 0.67 19.30
CA THR A 155 -20.55 -0.21 20.43
C THR A 155 -19.03 -0.27 20.66
N LEU A 156 -18.24 0.04 19.63
CA LEU A 156 -16.78 0.01 19.63
C LEU A 156 -16.12 1.32 20.09
N ASP A 157 -16.86 2.43 20.16
CA ASP A 157 -16.34 3.76 20.51
C ASP A 157 -15.62 3.81 21.87
N GLN A 158 -15.96 2.92 22.81
CA GLN A 158 -15.25 2.79 24.08
C GLN A 158 -13.93 2.00 23.98
N HIS A 159 -13.80 1.09 23.03
CA HIS A 159 -12.64 0.19 22.88
C HIS A 159 -11.64 0.65 21.80
N VAL A 160 -12.08 1.38 20.78
CA VAL A 160 -11.23 1.83 19.66
C VAL A 160 -10.13 2.79 20.12
N LYS A 161 -10.38 3.63 21.14
CA LYS A 161 -9.35 4.48 21.74
C LYS A 161 -8.19 3.67 22.33
N HIS A 162 -8.47 2.51 22.94
CA HIS A 162 -7.44 1.64 23.52
C HIS A 162 -6.60 0.93 22.46
N TRP A 163 -7.24 0.45 21.38
CA TRP A 163 -6.53 -0.23 20.29
C TRP A 163 -5.71 0.73 19.42
N ALA A 164 -6.23 1.94 19.16
CA ALA A 164 -5.48 3.00 18.49
C ALA A 164 -4.24 3.42 19.29
N TRP A 165 -4.37 3.56 20.62
CA TRP A 165 -3.23 3.80 21.52
C TRP A 165 -2.22 2.66 21.51
N LEU A 166 -2.68 1.41 21.53
CA LEU A 166 -1.80 0.23 21.45
C LEU A 166 -0.99 0.20 20.16
N ILE A 167 -1.63 0.47 19.01
CA ILE A 167 -0.93 0.52 17.71
C ILE A 167 0.11 1.64 17.70
N LEU A 168 -0.23 2.82 18.23
CA LEU A 168 0.68 3.97 18.31
C LEU A 168 1.89 3.69 19.22
N VAL A 169 1.66 3.03 20.36
CA VAL A 169 2.72 2.59 21.29
C VAL A 169 3.62 1.54 20.64
N VAL A 170 3.06 0.57 19.91
CA VAL A 170 3.83 -0.46 19.22
C VAL A 170 4.73 0.16 18.14
N VAL A 171 4.20 1.10 17.35
CA VAL A 171 4.97 1.84 16.34
C VAL A 171 6.09 2.67 16.98
N ALA A 172 5.82 3.36 18.08
CA ALA A 172 6.82 4.14 18.81
C ALA A 172 7.94 3.24 19.38
N VAL A 173 7.58 2.09 19.97
CA VAL A 173 8.56 1.12 20.52
C VAL A 173 9.46 0.56 19.41
N ILE A 174 8.90 0.24 18.25
CA ILE A 174 9.67 -0.26 17.11
C ILE A 174 10.62 0.84 16.58
N ALA A 175 10.14 2.08 16.45
CA ALA A 175 10.96 3.21 16.03
C ALA A 175 12.12 3.49 17.00
N VAL A 176 11.85 3.47 18.30
CA VAL A 176 12.88 3.66 19.35
C VAL A 176 13.89 2.51 19.34
N ARG A 177 13.45 1.25 19.20
CA ARG A 177 14.37 0.10 19.09
C ARG A 177 15.28 0.19 17.87
N LEU A 178 14.74 0.61 16.73
CA LEU A 178 15.53 0.79 15.50
C LEU A 178 16.52 1.94 15.60
N TRP A 179 16.14 3.02 16.30
CA TRP A 179 17.00 4.17 16.56
C TRP A 179 18.14 3.83 17.53
N LEU A 180 17.84 3.13 18.63
CA LEU A 180 18.86 2.66 19.57
C LEU A 180 19.82 1.66 18.91
N LYS A 181 19.31 0.72 18.10
CA LYS A 181 20.15 -0.22 17.34
C LYS A 181 21.07 0.47 16.32
N HIS A 182 20.62 1.58 15.72
CA HIS A 182 21.47 2.40 14.84
C HIS A 182 22.50 3.23 15.62
N ARG A 183 22.21 3.56 16.87
CA ARG A 183 23.12 4.34 17.73
C ARG A 183 24.24 3.47 18.31
N ASP A 184 23.95 2.19 18.59
CA ASP A 184 24.93 1.24 19.12
C ASP A 184 25.88 0.67 18.05
N SER A 185 25.52 0.69 16.76
CA SER A 185 26.40 0.23 15.67
C SER A 185 27.44 1.28 15.21
N LYS A 186 27.45 2.47 15.81
CA LYS A 186 28.40 3.57 15.50
C LYS A 186 29.34 3.92 16.67
N ARG A 187 29.32 3.17 17.76
CA ARG A 187 30.38 3.17 18.80
C ARG A 187 31.29 1.97 18.60
#